data_AF-A0A1U8LR62-F1
#
_entry.id   AF-A0A1U8LR62-F1
#
_cell.length_a   1.000
_cell.length_b   1.000
_cell.length_c   1.000
_cell.angle_alpha   90.00
_cell.angle_beta   90.00
_cell.angle_gamma   90.00
#
_symmetry.space_group_name_H-M   'P 1'
#
loop_
_entity.id
_entity.type
_entity.pdbx_description
1 polymer ?
#
loop_
_entity_poly.entity_id
_entity_poly.type
_entity_poly.pdbx_seq_one_letter_code
_entity_poly.pdbx_strand_id
1 'polypeptide(L)'
;MRQAGTYSGILSGGISGKTGPHLLPLARIKKIMKKSGEDVKMISGESPIVFSKACELFIKELTQRSWMVTMQGKRRTLNKEDVASAVMATDLFDFLVNLVSESGNSGEAPPPLELDTFTSS
;
A
#
# COMPACT_ATOMS: atom_id res chain seq x y z
N MET A 1 -9.47 43.90 -13.63
CA MET A 1 -8.40 42.98 -13.19
C MET A 1 -8.96 42.08 -12.09
N ARG A 2 -9.06 40.77 -12.32
CA ARG A 2 -9.52 39.82 -11.30
C ARG A 2 -8.33 39.51 -10.37
N GLN A 3 -8.51 39.71 -9.08
CA GLN A 3 -7.52 39.33 -8.07
C GLN A 3 -7.32 37.81 -8.09
N ALA A 4 -6.06 37.37 -8.00
CA ALA A 4 -5.73 35.96 -7.85
C ALA A 4 -6.14 35.47 -6.45
N GLY A 5 -6.90 34.38 -6.39
CA GLY A 5 -7.31 33.74 -5.14
C GLY A 5 -6.13 33.11 -4.39
N THR A 6 -6.33 32.92 -3.09
CA THR A 6 -5.38 32.48 -2.04
C THR A 6 -4.63 31.16 -2.33
N TYR A 7 -5.00 30.45 -3.40
CA TYR A 7 -4.41 29.18 -3.83
C TYR A 7 -3.34 29.31 -4.92
N SER A 8 -3.02 30.52 -5.38
CA SER A 8 -2.04 30.73 -6.47
C SER A 8 -0.57 30.48 -6.09
N GLY A 9 -0.23 30.26 -4.81
CA GLY A 9 1.16 30.25 -4.32
C GLY A 9 1.84 28.88 -4.21
N ILE A 10 1.11 27.76 -4.35
CA ILE A 10 1.65 26.43 -3.97
C ILE A 10 2.29 25.69 -5.16
N LEU A 11 2.07 26.15 -6.40
CA LEU A 11 2.43 25.41 -7.61
C LEU A 11 3.59 25.99 -8.43
N SER A 12 4.18 27.12 -8.03
CA SER A 12 5.33 27.66 -8.77
C SER A 12 6.63 27.00 -8.33
N GLY A 13 7.24 26.30 -9.28
CA GLY A 13 8.42 25.44 -9.13
C GLY A 13 9.54 25.99 -8.27
N GLY A 14 10.10 25.09 -7.47
CA GLY A 14 11.33 25.32 -6.70
C GLY A 14 11.56 24.16 -5.75
N ILE A 15 12.69 23.48 -5.93
CA ILE A 15 13.20 22.43 -5.06
C ILE A 15 13.38 23.04 -3.66
N SER A 16 12.44 22.88 -2.74
CA SER A 16 12.60 23.35 -1.36
C SER A 16 11.76 22.53 -0.39
N GLY A 17 12.46 21.79 0.47
CA GLY A 17 11.91 20.87 1.46
C GLY A 17 11.14 21.57 2.59
N LYS A 18 9.91 21.99 2.30
CA LYS A 18 8.91 22.24 3.33
C LYS A 18 7.79 21.24 3.13
N THR A 19 7.87 20.15 3.89
CA THR A 19 6.70 19.34 4.18
C THR A 19 5.66 20.29 4.73
N GLY A 20 4.61 20.57 3.96
CA GLY A 20 3.39 21.18 4.47
C GLY A 20 2.78 20.31 5.59
N PRO A 21 1.53 20.55 6.02
CA PRO A 21 0.87 19.80 7.10
C PRO A 21 0.62 18.30 6.80
N HIS A 22 1.24 17.75 5.77
CA HIS A 22 1.03 16.40 5.26
C HIS A 22 2.05 15.42 5.85
N LEU A 23 1.55 14.32 6.44
CA LEU A 23 2.39 13.29 7.06
C LEU A 23 3.24 12.50 6.06
N LEU A 24 2.79 12.42 4.81
CA LEU A 24 3.46 11.67 3.75
C LEU A 24 4.06 12.60 2.68
N PRO A 25 5.30 12.35 2.22
CA PRO A 25 5.99 13.23 1.28
C PRO A 25 5.33 13.22 -0.10
N LEU A 26 4.82 14.39 -0.54
CA LEU A 26 4.12 14.56 -1.81
C LEU A 26 4.94 14.12 -3.03
N ALA A 27 6.25 14.38 -3.02
CA ALA A 27 7.15 13.95 -4.07
C ALA A 27 7.17 12.42 -4.23
N ARG A 28 7.06 11.67 -3.11
CA ARG A 28 7.07 10.21 -3.15
C ARG A 28 5.74 9.65 -3.62
N ILE A 29 4.63 10.24 -3.19
CA ILE A 29 3.28 9.93 -3.66
C ILE A 29 3.22 10.12 -5.18
N LYS A 30 3.62 11.30 -5.69
CA LYS A 30 3.66 11.58 -7.13
C LYS A 30 4.51 10.57 -7.90
N LYS A 31 5.65 10.12 -7.34
CA LYS A 31 6.51 9.10 -7.95
C LYS A 31 5.84 7.73 -8.03
N ILE A 32 5.05 7.34 -7.02
CA ILE A 32 4.28 6.08 -7.03
C ILE A 32 3.16 6.18 -8.07
N MET A 33 2.42 7.29 -8.09
CA MET A 33 1.35 7.53 -9.07
C MET A 33 1.84 7.49 -10.53
N LYS A 34 3.07 7.94 -10.82
CA LYS A 34 3.66 7.81 -12.17
C LYS A 34 4.04 6.37 -12.54
N LYS A 35 4.33 5.53 -11.54
CA LYS A 35 4.76 4.15 -11.75
C LYS A 35 3.59 3.17 -11.89
N SER A 36 2.36 3.60 -11.57
CA SER A 36 1.18 2.72 -11.59
C SER A 36 0.62 2.45 -12.99
N GLY A 37 1.14 3.08 -14.05
CA GLY A 37 0.74 2.77 -15.42
C GLY A 37 1.65 3.45 -16.45
N GLU A 38 1.88 2.79 -17.58
CA GLU A 38 2.74 3.30 -18.66
C GLU A 38 2.19 4.60 -19.29
N ASP A 39 0.88 4.85 -19.19
CA ASP A 39 0.21 5.99 -19.80
C ASP A 39 0.11 7.24 -18.91
N VAL A 40 0.61 7.20 -17.67
CA VAL A 40 0.50 8.33 -16.73
C VAL A 40 1.58 9.38 -17.01
N LYS A 41 1.32 10.28 -17.97
CA LYS A 41 2.24 11.36 -18.37
C LYS A 41 2.27 12.53 -17.38
N MET A 42 1.09 13.06 -17.05
CA MET A 42 0.91 14.21 -16.18
C MET A 42 0.01 13.88 -15.00
N ILE A 43 0.28 14.51 -13.85
CA ILE A 43 -0.50 14.39 -12.63
C ILE A 43 -0.78 15.81 -12.14
N SER A 44 -2.04 16.09 -11.85
CA SER A 44 -2.48 17.38 -11.30
C SER A 44 -1.78 17.68 -9.96
N GLY A 45 -1.55 18.96 -9.66
CA GLY A 45 -0.96 19.40 -8.39
C GLY A 45 -1.79 19.00 -7.17
N GLU A 46 -3.11 18.92 -7.32
CA GLU A 46 -4.05 18.59 -6.24
C GLU A 46 -4.06 17.09 -5.90
N SER A 47 -3.76 16.21 -6.86
CA SER A 47 -3.90 14.76 -6.64
C SER A 47 -2.96 14.23 -5.55
N PRO A 48 -1.65 14.54 -5.52
CA PRO A 48 -0.78 14.11 -4.43
C PRO A 48 -1.21 14.61 -3.05
N ILE A 49 -1.87 15.77 -2.96
CA ILE A 49 -2.36 16.37 -1.71
C ILE A 49 -3.50 15.51 -1.15
N VAL A 50 -4.49 15.19 -1.99
CA VAL A 50 -5.63 14.33 -1.61
C VAL A 50 -5.14 12.92 -1.25
N PHE A 51 -4.23 12.34 -2.06
CA PHE A 51 -3.67 11.03 -1.78
C PHE A 51 -2.88 11.00 -0.48
N SER A 52 -2.19 12.07 -0.09
CA SER A 52 -1.49 12.12 1.19
C SER A 52 -2.46 11.91 2.36
N LYS A 53 -3.60 12.60 2.34
CA LYS A 53 -4.62 12.44 3.39
C LYS A 53 -5.35 11.10 3.30
N ALA A 54 -5.66 10.64 2.09
CA ALA A 54 -6.30 9.35 1.88
C ALA A 54 -5.41 8.19 2.38
N CYS A 55 -4.10 8.24 2.10
CA CYS A 55 -3.14 7.24 2.58
C CYS A 55 -3.00 7.26 4.11
N GLU A 56 -3.04 8.44 4.75
CA GLU A 56 -3.07 8.53 6.21
C GLU A 56 -4.30 7.82 6.80
N LEU A 57 -5.49 8.13 6.27
CA LEU A 57 -6.74 7.50 6.70
C LEU A 57 -6.73 5.99 6.44
N PHE A 58 -6.23 5.58 5.28
CA PHE A 58 -6.11 4.18 4.89
C PHE A 58 -5.21 3.39 5.85
N ILE A 59 -4.02 3.92 6.19
CA ILE A 59 -3.11 3.27 7.14
C ILE A 59 -3.76 3.13 8.51
N LYS A 60 -4.42 4.18 9.01
CA LYS A 60 -5.14 4.14 10.28
C LYS A 60 -6.21 3.05 10.28
N GLU A 61 -7.01 3.03 9.22
CA GLU A 61 -8.14 2.12 9.09
C GLU A 61 -7.70 0.64 8.98
N LEU A 62 -6.69 0.36 8.16
CA LEU A 62 -6.09 -0.97 8.04
C LEU A 62 -5.48 -1.43 9.36
N THR A 63 -4.79 -0.53 10.08
CA THR A 63 -4.19 -0.81 11.38
C THR A 63 -5.26 -1.13 12.42
N GLN A 64 -6.36 -0.37 12.46
CA GLN A 64 -7.46 -0.60 13.39
C GLN A 64 -8.12 -1.97 13.15
N ARG A 65 -8.41 -2.33 11.90
CA ARG A 65 -8.96 -3.66 11.57
C ARG A 65 -8.02 -4.79 11.95
N SER A 66 -6.74 -4.66 11.61
CA SER A 66 -5.71 -5.65 11.96
C SER A 66 -5.59 -5.80 13.48
N TRP A 67 -5.65 -4.70 14.23
CA TRP A 67 -5.59 -4.71 15.68
C TRP A 67 -6.79 -5.41 16.32
N MET A 68 -7.99 -5.30 15.76
CA MET A 68 -9.14 -6.07 16.24
C MET A 68 -8.89 -7.57 16.16
N VAL A 69 -8.25 -8.05 15.08
CA VAL A 69 -7.86 -9.46 14.93
C VAL A 69 -6.81 -9.85 15.97
N THR A 70 -5.78 -9.02 16.17
CA THR A 70 -4.76 -9.22 17.22
C THR A 70 -5.40 -9.38 18.61
N MET A 71 -6.37 -8.51 18.94
CA MET A 71 -7.08 -8.53 20.22
C MET A 71 -7.97 -9.77 20.38
N GLN A 72 -8.64 -10.23 19.33
CA GLN A 72 -9.40 -11.48 19.33
C GLN A 72 -8.49 -12.68 19.64
N GLY A 73 -7.26 -12.65 19.14
CA GLY A 73 -6.21 -13.61 19.49
C GLY A 73 -5.61 -13.46 20.89
N LYS A 74 -6.14 -12.56 21.73
CA LYS A 74 -5.61 -12.22 23.08
C LYS A 74 -4.13 -11.81 23.10
N ARG A 75 -3.59 -11.38 21.96
CA ARG A 75 -2.21 -10.93 21.83
C ARG A 75 -2.14 -9.42 21.97
N ARG A 76 -0.97 -8.89 22.36
CA ARG A 76 -0.72 -7.44 22.44
C ARG A 76 0.29 -6.95 21.39
N THR A 77 0.72 -7.86 20.53
CA THR A 77 1.68 -7.62 19.44
C THR A 77 0.97 -7.92 18.14
N LEU A 78 0.93 -6.93 17.25
CA LEU A 78 0.31 -7.04 15.92
C LEU A 78 1.27 -7.79 14.99
N ASN A 79 0.78 -8.89 14.43
CA ASN A 79 1.54 -9.75 13.54
C ASN A 79 1.05 -9.62 12.09
N LYS A 80 1.90 -10.06 11.15
CA LYS A 80 1.57 -10.06 9.72
C LYS A 80 0.30 -10.86 9.39
N GLU A 81 0.08 -11.98 10.09
CA GLU A 81 -1.12 -12.82 9.97
C GLU A 81 -2.41 -12.08 10.34
N ASP A 82 -2.34 -11.12 11.27
CA ASP A 82 -3.49 -10.30 11.66
C ASP A 82 -3.89 -9.37 10.52
N VAL A 83 -2.88 -8.80 9.83
CA VAL A 83 -3.10 -7.94 8.65
C VAL A 83 -3.69 -8.76 7.51
N ALA A 84 -3.13 -9.94 7.22
CA ALA A 84 -3.63 -10.81 6.17
C ALA A 84 -5.10 -11.20 6.45
N SER A 85 -5.41 -11.61 7.68
CA SER A 85 -6.77 -11.96 8.09
C SER A 85 -7.74 -10.78 7.99
N ALA A 86 -7.31 -9.58 8.40
CA ALA A 86 -8.13 -8.37 8.30
C ALA A 86 -8.41 -7.95 6.85
N VAL A 87 -7.43 -8.14 5.95
CA VAL A 87 -7.59 -7.94 4.51
C VAL A 87 -8.60 -8.92 3.92
N MET A 88 -8.45 -10.23 4.20
CA MET A 88 -9.36 -11.27 3.69
C MET A 88 -10.80 -11.11 4.22
N ALA A 89 -10.98 -10.53 5.40
CA ALA A 89 -12.29 -10.31 6.01
C ALA A 89 -12.99 -9.01 5.55
N THR A 90 -12.33 -8.16 4.76
CA THR A 90 -12.85 -6.85 4.37
C THR A 90 -12.86 -6.70 2.86
N ASP A 91 -14.04 -6.75 2.23
CA ASP A 91 -14.20 -6.65 0.76
C ASP A 91 -13.54 -5.40 0.15
N LEU A 92 -13.54 -4.28 0.88
CA LEU A 92 -12.90 -3.04 0.43
C LEU A 92 -11.38 -3.19 0.22
N PHE A 93 -10.75 -4.19 0.86
CA PHE A 93 -9.32 -4.45 0.81
C PHE A 93 -8.95 -5.56 -0.18
N ASP A 94 -9.86 -5.98 -1.06
CA ASP A 94 -9.63 -7.06 -2.05
C ASP A 94 -8.40 -6.79 -2.94
N PHE A 95 -8.11 -5.52 -3.25
CA PHE A 95 -6.92 -5.10 -4.00
C PHE A 95 -5.58 -5.46 -3.31
N LEU A 96 -5.60 -5.90 -2.05
CA LEU A 96 -4.43 -6.33 -1.27
C LEU A 96 -4.30 -7.85 -1.14
N VAL A 97 -5.29 -8.65 -1.55
CA VAL A 97 -5.32 -10.10 -1.31
C VAL A 97 -4.09 -10.81 -1.87
N ASN A 98 -3.71 -10.51 -3.11
CA ASN A 98 -2.51 -11.10 -3.73
C ASN A 98 -1.23 -10.69 -3.00
N LEU A 99 -1.14 -9.42 -2.57
CA LEU A 99 0.03 -8.89 -1.86
C LEU A 99 0.26 -9.59 -0.52
N VAL A 100 -0.81 -9.83 0.26
CA VAL A 100 -0.69 -10.51 1.56
C VAL A 100 -0.43 -12.01 1.39
N SER A 101 -0.89 -12.62 0.30
CA SER A 101 -0.76 -14.07 0.04
C SER A 101 0.64 -14.47 -0.47
N GLU A 102 1.23 -13.70 -1.38
CA GLU A 102 2.56 -13.99 -1.96
C GLU A 102 3.67 -14.01 -0.91
N SER A 103 3.47 -13.26 0.16
CA SER A 103 4.42 -13.12 1.24
C SER A 103 4.56 -14.39 2.12
N GLY A 104 3.81 -15.45 1.83
CA GLY A 104 3.92 -16.79 2.44
C GLY A 104 4.54 -17.87 1.53
N ASN A 105 4.89 -17.57 0.27
CA ASN A 105 5.27 -18.60 -0.72
C ASN A 105 6.65 -18.43 -1.37
N SER A 106 7.63 -17.86 -0.67
CA SER A 106 9.04 -17.98 -1.08
C SER A 106 9.68 -19.33 -0.67
N GLY A 107 8.87 -20.33 -0.30
CA GLY A 107 9.30 -21.69 -0.03
C GLY A 107 9.10 -22.56 -1.26
N GLU A 108 10.20 -22.78 -1.98
CA GLU A 108 10.53 -23.99 -2.73
C GLU A 108 9.39 -25.02 -2.84
N ALA A 109 8.78 -25.11 -4.03
CA ALA A 109 8.01 -26.30 -4.37
C ALA A 109 8.97 -27.50 -4.25
N PRO A 110 8.68 -28.52 -3.42
CA PRO A 110 9.54 -29.68 -3.34
C PRO A 110 9.65 -30.27 -4.75
N PRO A 111 10.87 -30.61 -5.22
CA PRO A 111 11.02 -31.27 -6.50
C PRO A 111 10.13 -32.52 -6.53
N PRO A 112 9.51 -32.86 -7.66
CA PRO A 112 8.74 -34.09 -7.78
C PRO A 112 9.64 -35.25 -7.32
N LEU A 113 9.18 -36.02 -6.34
CA LEU A 113 9.84 -37.25 -5.94
C LEU A 113 9.86 -38.15 -7.18
N GLU A 114 11.02 -38.30 -7.80
CA GLU A 114 11.22 -39.33 -8.81
C GLU A 114 10.95 -40.67 -8.13
N LEU A 115 9.86 -41.31 -8.54
CA LEU A 115 9.53 -42.66 -8.13
C LEU A 115 10.52 -43.56 -8.87
N ASP A 116 11.60 -43.94 -8.18
CA ASP A 116 12.52 -44.97 -8.69
C ASP A 116 11.69 -46.18 -9.11
N THR A 117 11.56 -46.36 -10.42
CA THR A 117 10.99 -47.57 -11.00
C THR A 117 11.93 -48.71 -10.62
N PHE A 118 11.54 -49.46 -9.59
CA PHE A 118 12.01 -50.81 -9.35
C PHE A 118 11.74 -51.64 -10.61
N THR A 119 12.68 -51.66 -11.55
CA THR A 119 12.75 -52.75 -12.53
C THR A 119 13.55 -53.87 -11.89
N SER A 120 12.83 -54.68 -11.12
CA SER A 120 13.26 -56.02 -10.77
C SER A 120 12.78 -56.95 -11.88
N SER A 121 13.71 -57.46 -12.70
CA SER A 121 13.75 -58.79 -13.37
C SER A 121 14.74 -58.75 -14.53
#